data_AF-X1J0T4-F1
#
_entry.id   AF-X1J0T4-F1
#
_cell.length_a   1.000
_cell.length_b   1.000
_cell.length_c   1.000
_cell.angle_alpha   90.00
_cell.angle_beta   90.00
_cell.angle_gamma   90.00
#
_symmetry.space_group_name_H-M   'P 1'
#
loop_
_entity.id
_entity.type
_entity.pdbx_description
1 polymer ?
#
loop_
_entity_poly.entity_id
_entity_poly.type
_entity_poly.pdbx_seq_one_letter_code
_entity_poly.pdbx_strand_id
1 'polypeptide(L)'
;FNIPVDDDRTFALLSSGETTGVFQLEGAGMRRYIKELKPTTFSDIAAVVALYRPGPMEHIPTFIKAKHGLEPIRYPHPALANILEETYGVIVYQDQVLFIVQAFAGYSLGQADIFRKAMGKKIPEVMKKERRRFIDGAKKNEFSTEVATQVFDLIEPFAGYAFNKAHSVSYALIAYQTAYLKANYPAEYITAFLTIHAGQPEKAASAVAECRRLGITVLPPDINHSQVTFSIEKDGDAPAIRFGLAAIKNVGPGAVEPIVAERNKGG
;
A
#
# COMPACT_ATOMS: atom_id res chain seq x y z
N PHE A 1 -8.81 11.33 16.13
CA PHE A 1 -8.61 11.80 14.74
C PHE A 1 -9.41 10.89 13.81
N ASN A 2 -10.34 11.44 13.03
CA ASN A 2 -11.15 10.69 12.08
C ASN A 2 -10.78 11.16 10.67
N ILE A 3 -9.99 10.36 9.94
CA ILE A 3 -9.57 10.67 8.56
C ILE A 3 -10.56 9.95 7.63
N PRO A 4 -11.21 10.65 6.67
CA PRO A 4 -12.08 10.01 5.68
C PRO A 4 -11.30 9.02 4.82
N VAL A 5 -11.92 7.93 4.37
CA VAL A 5 -11.24 6.89 3.54
C VAL A 5 -11.52 7.04 2.04
N ASP A 6 -12.21 8.11 1.67
CA ASP A 6 -12.76 8.45 0.36
C ASP A 6 -12.32 9.85 -0.14
N ASP A 7 -11.28 10.45 0.45
CA ASP A 7 -10.79 11.79 0.07
C ASP A 7 -10.21 11.87 -1.35
N ASP A 8 -10.83 12.70 -2.20
CA ASP A 8 -10.47 12.89 -3.61
C ASP A 8 -9.04 13.38 -3.81
N ARG A 9 -8.55 14.29 -2.96
CA ARG A 9 -7.18 14.84 -3.07
C ARG A 9 -6.14 13.75 -2.83
N THR A 10 -6.42 12.85 -1.89
CA THR A 10 -5.58 11.69 -1.59
C THR A 10 -5.51 10.74 -2.79
N PHE A 11 -6.65 10.37 -3.38
CA PHE A 11 -6.66 9.50 -4.55
C PHE A 11 -6.06 10.15 -5.79
N ALA A 12 -6.22 11.46 -5.97
CA ALA A 12 -5.56 12.23 -7.03
C ALA A 12 -4.02 12.20 -6.86
N LEU A 13 -3.50 12.37 -5.65
CA LEU A 13 -2.06 12.27 -5.35
C LEU A 13 -1.52 10.86 -5.62
N LEU A 14 -2.26 9.82 -5.22
CA LEU A 14 -1.86 8.44 -5.49
C LEU A 14 -1.88 8.13 -6.99
N SER A 15 -2.93 8.59 -7.70
CA SER A 15 -3.11 8.38 -9.14
C SER A 15 -2.09 9.11 -10.01
N SER A 16 -1.50 10.21 -9.53
CA SER A 16 -0.41 10.89 -10.24
C SER A 16 0.92 10.13 -10.15
N GLY A 17 1.06 9.23 -9.16
CA GLY A 17 2.31 8.53 -8.83
C GLY A 17 3.30 9.36 -8.01
N GLU A 18 2.88 10.53 -7.51
CA GLU A 18 3.70 11.46 -6.71
C GLU A 18 3.79 11.00 -5.25
N THR A 19 4.26 9.77 -5.03
CA THR A 19 4.24 9.08 -3.73
C THR A 19 5.56 9.22 -2.95
N THR A 20 6.38 10.23 -3.24
CA THR A 20 7.59 10.53 -2.43
C THR A 20 7.20 10.70 -0.95
N GLY A 21 7.87 9.95 -0.07
CA GLY A 21 7.58 9.95 1.36
C GLY A 21 6.25 9.30 1.75
N VAL A 22 5.50 8.67 0.84
CA VAL A 22 4.27 7.92 1.18
C VAL A 22 4.62 6.48 1.51
N PHE A 23 4.21 6.02 2.68
CA PHE A 23 4.59 4.71 3.21
C PHE A 23 4.27 3.56 2.24
N GLN A 24 5.23 2.64 2.05
CA GLN A 24 5.23 1.51 1.09
C GLN A 24 5.09 1.84 -0.41
N LEU A 25 4.70 3.06 -0.78
CA LEU A 25 4.39 3.42 -2.16
C LEU A 25 5.51 4.18 -2.87
N GLU A 26 6.67 4.39 -2.23
CA GLU A 26 7.74 5.25 -2.76
C GLU A 26 8.55 4.63 -3.91
N GLY A 27 8.62 3.30 -4.02
CA GLY A 27 9.52 2.60 -4.95
C GLY A 27 9.16 2.83 -6.42
N ALA A 28 10.14 2.91 -7.31
CA ALA A 28 9.94 3.25 -8.73
C ALA A 28 8.92 2.33 -9.44
N GLY A 29 9.01 1.01 -9.25
CA GLY A 29 8.04 0.08 -9.84
C GLY A 29 6.65 0.19 -9.22
N MET A 30 6.56 0.45 -7.91
CA MET A 30 5.28 0.68 -7.24
C MET A 30 4.62 1.97 -7.73
N ARG A 31 5.39 3.05 -7.92
CA ARG A 31 4.94 4.31 -8.52
C ARG A 31 4.37 4.12 -9.92
N ARG A 32 5.00 3.27 -10.73
CA ARG A 32 4.48 2.93 -12.05
C ARG A 32 3.10 2.27 -11.93
N TYR A 33 2.98 1.23 -11.11
CA TYR A 33 1.71 0.51 -10.98
C TYR A 33 0.61 1.34 -10.31
N ILE A 34 0.90 2.13 -9.28
CA ILE A 34 -0.13 2.97 -8.65
C ILE A 34 -0.68 4.03 -9.63
N LYS A 35 0.19 4.57 -10.50
CA LYS A 35 -0.18 5.52 -11.55
C LYS A 35 -1.02 4.87 -12.66
N GLU A 36 -0.69 3.64 -13.05
CA GLU A 36 -1.49 2.86 -14.01
C GLU A 36 -2.84 2.42 -13.40
N LEU A 37 -2.82 2.02 -12.11
CA LEU A 37 -3.98 1.56 -11.35
C LEU A 37 -5.01 2.67 -11.11
N LYS A 38 -4.54 3.91 -10.88
CA LYS A 38 -5.38 5.06 -10.52
C LYS A 38 -6.37 4.69 -9.40
N PRO A 39 -5.89 4.39 -8.18
CA PRO A 39 -6.75 3.91 -7.10
C PRO A 39 -7.90 4.89 -6.87
N THR A 40 -9.11 4.36 -6.71
CA THR A 40 -10.36 5.11 -6.47
C THR A 40 -11.06 4.64 -5.19
N THR A 41 -10.61 3.52 -4.63
CA THR A 41 -11.11 2.98 -3.37
C THR A 41 -9.96 2.58 -2.47
N PHE A 42 -10.22 2.48 -1.16
CA PHE A 42 -9.23 1.97 -0.21
C PHE A 42 -8.78 0.54 -0.55
N SER A 43 -9.69 -0.31 -1.02
CA SER A 43 -9.41 -1.70 -1.41
C SER A 43 -8.37 -1.80 -2.52
N ASP A 44 -8.32 -0.84 -3.45
CA ASP A 44 -7.27 -0.80 -4.50
C ASP A 44 -5.86 -0.69 -3.90
N ILE A 45 -5.71 0.13 -2.84
CA ILE A 45 -4.43 0.33 -2.16
C ILE A 45 -4.03 -0.94 -1.43
N ALA A 46 -4.98 -1.58 -0.73
CA ALA A 46 -4.75 -2.85 -0.08
C ALA A 46 -4.33 -3.93 -1.08
N ALA A 47 -5.00 -4.01 -2.23
CA ALA A 47 -4.73 -5.00 -3.26
C ALA A 47 -3.35 -4.80 -3.91
N VAL A 48 -2.97 -3.57 -4.28
CA VAL A 48 -1.66 -3.33 -4.90
C VAL A 48 -0.51 -3.59 -3.93
N VAL A 49 -0.66 -3.28 -2.64
CA VAL A 49 0.30 -3.63 -1.58
C VAL A 49 0.45 -5.15 -1.47
N ALA A 50 -0.65 -5.90 -1.57
CA ALA A 50 -0.63 -7.35 -1.52
C ALA A 50 -0.02 -7.98 -2.79
N LEU A 51 -0.27 -7.40 -3.97
CA LEU A 51 0.18 -7.91 -5.26
C LEU A 51 1.64 -7.58 -5.59
N TYR A 52 2.18 -6.45 -5.11
CA TYR A 52 3.53 -5.97 -5.46
C TYR A 52 4.65 -6.75 -4.76
N ARG A 53 4.75 -8.05 -5.08
CA ARG A 53 5.72 -9.01 -4.55
C ARG A 53 6.10 -10.02 -5.64
N PRO A 54 7.29 -10.63 -5.60
CA PRO A 54 7.70 -11.65 -6.58
C PRO A 54 6.69 -12.80 -6.67
N GLY A 55 6.21 -13.11 -7.87
CA GLY A 55 5.09 -14.03 -8.12
C GLY A 55 3.81 -13.26 -8.47
N PRO A 56 3.03 -12.77 -7.48
CA PRO A 56 1.74 -12.15 -7.75
C PRO A 56 1.82 -10.82 -8.49
N MET A 57 2.99 -10.19 -8.57
CA MET A 57 3.19 -8.95 -9.34
C MET A 57 2.83 -9.11 -10.83
N GLU A 58 2.93 -10.33 -11.38
CA GLU A 58 2.54 -10.64 -12.76
C GLU A 58 1.04 -10.45 -13.02
N HIS A 59 0.22 -10.44 -11.96
CA HIS A 59 -1.24 -10.23 -12.06
C HIS A 59 -1.66 -8.77 -11.93
N ILE A 60 -0.75 -7.85 -11.57
CA ILE A 60 -1.08 -6.42 -11.47
C ILE A 60 -1.62 -5.87 -12.82
N PRO A 61 -1.03 -6.18 -13.99
CA PRO A 61 -1.59 -5.74 -15.26
C PRO A 61 -3.01 -6.23 -15.51
N THR A 62 -3.33 -7.49 -15.20
CA THR A 62 -4.70 -8.04 -15.33
C THR A 62 -5.65 -7.36 -14.38
N PHE A 63 -5.26 -7.17 -13.12
CA PHE A 63 -6.04 -6.43 -12.12
C PHE A 63 -6.38 -5.01 -12.60
N ILE A 64 -5.40 -4.28 -13.14
CA ILE A 64 -5.58 -2.91 -13.65
C ILE A 64 -6.48 -2.89 -14.89
N LYS A 65 -6.28 -3.81 -15.84
CA LYS A 65 -7.13 -3.89 -17.04
C LYS A 65 -8.58 -4.22 -16.69
N ALA A 66 -8.78 -5.17 -15.77
CA ALA A 66 -10.10 -5.55 -15.28
C ALA A 66 -10.80 -4.38 -14.58
N LYS A 67 -10.09 -3.67 -13.69
CA LYS A 67 -10.59 -2.46 -13.04
C LYS A 67 -11.07 -1.41 -14.04
N HIS A 68 -10.28 -1.14 -15.08
CA HIS A 68 -10.60 -0.13 -16.09
C HIS A 68 -11.57 -0.61 -17.17
N GLY A 69 -12.11 -1.83 -17.07
CA GLY A 69 -13.02 -2.41 -18.06
C GLY A 69 -12.36 -2.72 -19.41
N LEU A 70 -11.03 -2.75 -19.47
CA LEU A 70 -10.25 -3.09 -20.67
C LEU A 70 -10.19 -4.61 -20.89
N GLU A 71 -10.42 -5.38 -19.83
CA GLU A 71 -10.54 -6.83 -19.87
C GLU A 71 -11.81 -7.23 -19.09
N PRO A 72 -12.70 -8.06 -19.66
CA PRO A 72 -13.93 -8.43 -18.98
C PRO A 72 -13.61 -9.31 -17.76
N ILE A 73 -14.20 -8.98 -16.61
CA ILE A 73 -14.14 -9.83 -15.43
C ILE A 73 -14.92 -11.11 -15.73
N ARG A 74 -14.23 -12.25 -15.74
CA ARG A 74 -14.82 -13.57 -16.00
C ARG A 74 -14.60 -14.50 -14.82
N TYR A 75 -15.68 -15.17 -14.44
CA TYR A 75 -15.67 -16.20 -13.41
C TYR A 75 -15.99 -17.55 -14.03
N PRO A 76 -15.31 -18.64 -13.63
CA PRO A 76 -15.74 -20.00 -13.94
C PRO A 76 -17.18 -20.29 -13.50
N HIS A 77 -17.67 -19.61 -12.46
CA HIS A 77 -19.02 -19.76 -11.94
C HIS A 77 -19.49 -18.51 -11.19
N PRO A 78 -20.78 -18.12 -11.26
CA PRO A 78 -21.32 -16.93 -10.60
C PRO A 78 -21.08 -16.86 -9.08
N ALA A 79 -20.97 -18.00 -8.41
CA ALA A 79 -20.69 -18.06 -6.96
C ALA A 79 -19.33 -17.43 -6.56
N LEU A 80 -18.43 -17.20 -7.51
CA LEU A 80 -17.17 -16.49 -7.26
C LEU A 80 -17.31 -14.96 -7.28
N ALA A 81 -18.38 -14.42 -7.86
CA ALA A 81 -18.52 -12.99 -8.09
C ALA A 81 -18.37 -12.20 -6.79
N ASN A 82 -19.19 -12.50 -5.77
CA ASN A 82 -19.15 -11.80 -4.49
C ASN A 82 -17.83 -11.95 -3.72
N ILE A 83 -17.04 -13.01 -3.98
CA ILE A 83 -15.77 -13.26 -3.29
C ILE A 83 -14.63 -12.45 -3.94
N LEU A 84 -14.70 -12.28 -5.27
CA LEU A 84 -13.62 -11.74 -6.08
C LEU A 84 -13.94 -10.36 -6.68
N GLU A 85 -15.14 -9.83 -6.45
CA GLU A 85 -15.58 -8.51 -6.94
C GLU A 85 -14.62 -7.40 -6.48
N GLU A 86 -14.27 -7.38 -5.20
CA GLU A 86 -13.37 -6.38 -4.61
C GLU A 86 -11.96 -6.37 -5.21
N THR A 87 -11.59 -7.42 -5.94
CA THR A 87 -10.29 -7.58 -6.59
C THR A 87 -10.42 -7.84 -8.10
N TYR A 88 -11.55 -7.42 -8.68
CA TYR A 88 -11.79 -7.47 -10.12
C TYR A 88 -11.58 -8.86 -10.74
N GLY A 89 -11.93 -9.92 -10.00
CA GLY A 89 -11.79 -11.31 -10.45
C GLY A 89 -10.42 -11.95 -10.19
N VAL A 90 -9.45 -11.21 -9.67
CA VAL A 90 -8.12 -11.75 -9.35
C VAL A 90 -8.10 -12.27 -7.91
N ILE A 91 -7.58 -13.47 -7.67
CA ILE A 91 -7.36 -13.97 -6.31
C ILE A 91 -6.14 -13.25 -5.72
N VAL A 92 -6.35 -12.43 -4.69
CA VAL A 92 -5.29 -11.67 -4.01
C VAL A 92 -5.09 -12.16 -2.57
N TYR A 93 -6.18 -12.50 -1.89
CA TYR A 93 -6.19 -12.74 -0.46
C TYR A 93 -6.37 -14.20 -0.08
N GLN A 94 -5.79 -14.58 1.06
CA GLN A 94 -5.99 -15.90 1.67
C GLN A 94 -7.47 -16.13 2.02
N ASP A 95 -8.14 -15.09 2.51
CA ASP A 95 -9.56 -15.08 2.85
C ASP A 95 -10.43 -15.48 1.64
N GLN A 96 -10.09 -15.00 0.44
CA GLN A 96 -10.79 -15.38 -0.78
C GLN A 96 -10.67 -16.88 -1.04
N VAL A 97 -9.47 -17.46 -0.89
CA VAL A 97 -9.27 -18.91 -1.02
C VAL A 97 -10.12 -19.68 -0.02
N LEU A 98 -10.18 -19.23 1.24
CA LEU A 98 -10.99 -19.83 2.28
C LEU A 98 -12.49 -19.82 1.92
N PHE A 99 -13.01 -18.68 1.48
CA PHE A 99 -14.41 -18.56 1.08
C PHE A 99 -14.74 -19.37 -0.16
N ILE A 100 -13.83 -19.49 -1.13
CA ILE A 100 -14.04 -20.31 -2.32
C ILE A 100 -14.19 -21.80 -1.94
N VAL A 101 -13.28 -22.35 -1.13
CA VAL A 101 -13.37 -23.77 -0.75
C VAL A 101 -14.56 -24.07 0.16
N GLN A 102 -15.02 -23.10 0.95
CA GLN A 102 -16.26 -23.21 1.71
C GLN A 102 -17.47 -23.22 0.77
N ALA A 103 -17.57 -22.24 -0.14
CA ALA A 103 -18.71 -22.08 -1.04
C ALA A 103 -18.85 -23.25 -2.02
N PHE A 104 -17.74 -23.71 -2.60
CA PHE A 104 -17.78 -24.78 -3.59
C PHE A 104 -17.78 -26.15 -2.94
N ALA A 105 -16.90 -26.43 -1.98
CA ALA A 105 -16.67 -27.78 -1.49
C ALA A 105 -17.16 -28.05 -0.06
N GLY A 106 -17.83 -27.08 0.58
CA GLY A 106 -18.43 -27.25 1.92
C GLY A 106 -17.39 -27.38 3.04
N TYR A 107 -16.18 -26.86 2.84
CA TYR A 107 -15.14 -26.89 3.88
C TYR A 107 -15.59 -26.07 5.09
N SER A 108 -15.36 -26.57 6.30
CA SER A 108 -15.37 -25.71 7.49
C SER A 108 -14.18 -24.74 7.46
N LEU A 109 -14.25 -23.62 8.17
CA LEU A 109 -13.13 -22.66 8.23
C LEU A 109 -11.81 -23.31 8.70
N GLY A 110 -11.88 -24.24 9.66
CA GLY A 110 -10.71 -24.99 10.11
C GLY A 110 -10.12 -25.89 9.00
N GLN A 111 -10.98 -26.53 8.20
CA GLN A 111 -10.53 -27.34 7.06
C GLN A 111 -9.95 -26.46 5.95
N ALA A 112 -10.53 -25.29 5.72
CA ALA A 112 -10.07 -24.32 4.73
C ALA A 112 -8.69 -23.73 5.10
N ASP A 113 -8.40 -23.50 6.39
CA ASP A 113 -7.04 -23.10 6.81
C ASP A 113 -6.02 -24.24 6.65
N ILE A 114 -6.40 -25.50 6.91
CA ILE A 114 -5.54 -26.66 6.61
C ILE A 114 -5.22 -26.71 5.11
N PHE A 115 -6.24 -26.53 4.25
CA PHE A 115 -6.08 -26.45 2.81
C PHE A 115 -5.10 -25.35 2.40
N ARG A 116 -5.29 -24.13 2.92
CA ARG A 116 -4.40 -22.98 2.67
C ARG A 116 -2.96 -23.25 3.11
N LYS A 117 -2.75 -23.88 4.27
CA LYS A 117 -1.42 -24.26 4.76
C LYS A 117 -0.74 -25.31 3.86
N ALA A 118 -1.51 -26.27 3.36
CA ALA A 118 -1.00 -27.30 2.44
C ALA A 118 -0.52 -26.68 1.12
N MET A 119 -1.32 -25.78 0.56
CA MET A 119 -1.00 -25.02 -0.64
C MET A 119 0.29 -24.21 -0.51
N GLY A 120 0.47 -23.50 0.61
CA GLY A 120 1.68 -22.72 0.85
C GLY A 120 2.96 -23.56 0.87
N LYS A 121 2.88 -24.83 1.27
CA LYS A 121 4.01 -25.77 1.26
C LYS A 121 4.25 -26.45 -0.08
N LYS A 122 3.32 -26.34 -1.04
CA LYS A 122 3.41 -26.91 -2.39
C LYS A 122 3.75 -28.42 -2.41
N ILE A 123 3.22 -29.20 -1.47
CA ILE A 123 3.51 -30.65 -1.38
C ILE A 123 2.61 -31.40 -2.39
N PRO A 124 3.15 -32.02 -3.46
CA PRO A 124 2.34 -32.55 -4.56
C PRO A 124 1.29 -33.59 -4.13
N GLU A 125 1.65 -34.49 -3.22
CA GLU A 125 0.74 -35.55 -2.76
C GLU A 125 -0.41 -35.01 -1.91
N VAL A 126 -0.17 -33.95 -1.12
CA VAL A 126 -1.22 -33.28 -0.36
C VAL A 126 -2.14 -32.52 -1.31
N MET A 127 -1.58 -31.89 -2.34
CA MET A 127 -2.34 -31.18 -3.38
C MET A 127 -3.30 -32.09 -4.15
N LYS A 128 -2.84 -33.27 -4.58
CA LYS A 128 -3.72 -34.27 -5.22
C LYS A 128 -4.86 -34.70 -4.31
N LYS A 129 -4.59 -34.91 -3.02
CA LYS A 129 -5.60 -35.30 -2.03
C LYS A 129 -6.64 -34.19 -1.83
N GLU A 130 -6.18 -32.94 -1.68
CA GLU A 130 -7.06 -31.80 -1.53
C GLU A 130 -7.85 -31.50 -2.81
N ARG A 131 -7.28 -31.72 -4.00
CA ARG A 131 -8.02 -31.63 -5.28
C ARG A 131 -9.17 -32.61 -5.35
N ARG A 132 -8.92 -33.87 -5.01
CA ARG A 132 -9.96 -34.90 -4.97
C ARG A 132 -11.06 -34.52 -3.98
N ARG A 133 -10.67 -34.11 -2.77
CA ARG A 133 -11.60 -33.69 -1.73
C ARG A 133 -12.44 -32.47 -2.14
N PHE A 134 -11.83 -31.47 -2.76
CA PHE A 134 -12.53 -30.29 -3.27
C PHE A 134 -13.57 -30.68 -4.33
N ILE A 135 -13.19 -31.51 -5.32
CA ILE A 135 -14.10 -31.96 -6.38
C ILE A 135 -15.25 -32.80 -5.80
N ASP A 136 -14.96 -33.72 -4.87
CA ASP A 136 -15.98 -34.54 -4.23
C ASP A 136 -16.95 -33.69 -3.38
N GLY A 137 -16.44 -32.66 -2.71
CA GLY A 137 -17.26 -31.68 -2.00
C GLY A 137 -18.11 -30.83 -2.96
N ALA A 138 -17.52 -30.38 -4.06
CA ALA A 138 -18.21 -29.60 -5.08
C ALA A 138 -19.38 -30.35 -5.72
N LYS A 139 -19.19 -31.65 -6.01
CA LYS A 139 -20.27 -32.52 -6.48
C LYS A 139 -21.42 -32.64 -5.49
N LYS A 140 -21.11 -32.72 -4.19
CA LYS A 140 -22.15 -32.77 -3.13
C LYS A 140 -22.92 -31.47 -3.01
N ASN A 141 -22.30 -30.35 -3.39
CA ASN A 141 -22.92 -29.04 -3.48
C ASN A 141 -23.46 -28.72 -4.88
N GLU A 142 -23.71 -29.76 -5.70
CA GLU A 142 -24.34 -29.66 -7.02
C GLU A 142 -23.55 -28.89 -8.09
N PHE A 143 -22.25 -28.65 -7.86
CA PHE A 143 -21.36 -28.13 -8.91
C PHE A 143 -20.89 -29.24 -9.85
N SER A 144 -20.80 -28.91 -11.14
CA SER A 144 -20.25 -29.84 -12.13
C SER A 144 -18.76 -30.10 -11.88
N THR A 145 -18.27 -31.27 -12.32
CA THR A 145 -16.85 -31.64 -12.17
C THR A 145 -15.94 -30.67 -12.94
N GLU A 146 -16.41 -30.20 -14.08
CA GLU A 146 -15.73 -29.26 -14.97
C GLU A 146 -15.56 -27.90 -14.27
N VAL A 147 -16.63 -27.36 -13.70
CA VAL A 147 -16.59 -26.11 -12.93
C VAL A 147 -15.67 -26.27 -11.72
N ALA A 148 -15.82 -27.34 -10.95
CA ALA A 148 -14.97 -27.59 -9.77
C ALA A 148 -13.48 -27.68 -10.16
N THR A 149 -13.17 -28.30 -11.29
CA THR A 149 -11.81 -28.41 -11.81
C THR A 149 -11.27 -27.04 -12.17
N GLN A 150 -12.01 -26.24 -12.95
CA GLN A 150 -11.61 -24.88 -13.32
C GLN A 150 -11.38 -23.97 -12.10
N VAL A 151 -12.25 -24.06 -11.09
CA VAL A 151 -12.11 -23.29 -9.85
C VAL A 151 -10.87 -23.73 -9.07
N PHE A 152 -10.61 -25.03 -8.97
CA PHE A 152 -9.40 -25.52 -8.30
C PHE A 152 -8.13 -25.05 -9.01
N ASP A 153 -8.11 -25.14 -10.35
CA ASP A 153 -7.00 -24.67 -11.19
C ASP A 153 -6.77 -23.17 -11.08
N LEU A 154 -7.82 -22.40 -10.79
CA LEU A 154 -7.71 -20.98 -10.49
C LEU A 154 -7.04 -20.73 -9.12
N ILE A 155 -7.25 -21.60 -8.12
CA ILE A 155 -6.71 -21.41 -6.77
C ILE A 155 -5.25 -21.88 -6.67
N GLU A 156 -4.90 -22.99 -7.34
CA GLU A 156 -3.61 -23.69 -7.20
C GLU A 156 -2.38 -22.80 -7.41
N PRO A 157 -2.29 -21.98 -8.48
CA PRO A 157 -1.16 -21.08 -8.68
C PRO A 157 -1.05 -20.02 -7.56
N PHE A 158 -2.19 -19.58 -7.03
CA PHE A 158 -2.27 -18.44 -6.11
C PHE A 158 -2.09 -18.80 -4.65
N ALA A 159 -2.39 -20.03 -4.25
CA ALA A 159 -2.44 -20.35 -2.84
C ALA A 159 -1.04 -20.40 -2.16
N GLY A 160 0.04 -20.30 -2.94
CA GLY A 160 1.39 -19.98 -2.45
C GLY A 160 1.72 -18.48 -2.33
N TYR A 161 0.91 -17.61 -2.96
CA TYR A 161 1.16 -16.16 -3.08
C TYR A 161 0.07 -15.28 -2.45
N ALA A 162 -1.10 -15.85 -2.18
CA ALA A 162 -2.23 -15.20 -1.56
C ALA A 162 -1.81 -14.55 -0.22
N PHE A 163 -2.20 -13.29 -0.04
CA PHE A 163 -1.77 -12.48 1.09
C PHE A 163 -2.80 -12.48 2.21
N ASN A 164 -2.34 -12.29 3.45
CA ASN A 164 -3.27 -12.08 4.55
C ASN A 164 -3.96 -10.71 4.40
N LYS A 165 -5.29 -10.71 4.25
CA LYS A 165 -6.05 -9.48 3.98
C LYS A 165 -5.96 -8.47 5.11
N ALA A 166 -6.10 -8.93 6.36
CA ALA A 166 -6.04 -8.06 7.54
C ALA A 166 -4.70 -7.30 7.64
N HIS A 167 -3.59 -7.99 7.36
CA HIS A 167 -2.27 -7.38 7.31
C HIS A 167 -2.14 -6.34 6.18
N SER A 168 -2.60 -6.67 4.97
CA SER A 168 -2.58 -5.74 3.83
C SER A 168 -3.44 -4.50 4.11
N VAL A 169 -4.65 -4.67 4.64
CA VAL A 169 -5.55 -3.56 5.03
C VAL A 169 -4.90 -2.67 6.09
N SER A 170 -4.25 -3.26 7.10
CA SER A 170 -3.60 -2.49 8.18
C SER A 170 -2.45 -1.61 7.65
N TYR A 171 -1.65 -2.12 6.71
CA TYR A 171 -0.56 -1.36 6.10
C TYR A 171 -1.07 -0.36 5.06
N ALA A 172 -2.12 -0.72 4.31
CA ALA A 172 -2.80 0.19 3.41
C ALA A 172 -3.40 1.40 4.14
N LEU A 173 -3.85 1.22 5.40
CA LEU A 173 -4.31 2.32 6.24
C LEU A 173 -3.20 3.33 6.49
N ILE A 174 -1.99 2.88 6.82
CA ILE A 174 -0.84 3.78 7.04
C ILE A 174 -0.41 4.45 5.72
N ALA A 175 -0.41 3.69 4.61
CA ALA A 175 -0.14 4.24 3.28
C ALA A 175 -1.16 5.33 2.90
N TYR A 176 -2.44 5.10 3.16
CA TYR A 176 -3.51 6.06 2.93
C TYR A 176 -3.37 7.28 3.84
N GLN A 177 -3.12 7.10 5.14
CA GLN A 177 -2.94 8.20 6.09
C GLN A 177 -1.75 9.10 5.72
N THR A 178 -0.62 8.51 5.31
CA THR A 178 0.54 9.27 4.85
C THR A 178 0.28 10.00 3.54
N ALA A 179 -0.43 9.37 2.60
CA ALA A 179 -0.89 10.03 1.38
C ALA A 179 -1.87 11.17 1.67
N TYR A 180 -2.80 10.99 2.60
CA TYR A 180 -3.80 11.98 3.00
C TYR A 180 -3.15 13.21 3.64
N LEU A 181 -2.24 13.00 4.59
CA LEU A 181 -1.49 14.09 5.21
C LEU A 181 -0.67 14.84 4.16
N LYS A 182 -0.02 14.13 3.25
CA LYS A 182 0.73 14.75 2.15
C LYS A 182 -0.18 15.54 1.20
N ALA A 183 -1.36 15.03 0.86
CA ALA A 183 -2.27 15.68 -0.09
C ALA A 183 -2.92 16.93 0.49
N ASN A 184 -3.20 16.93 1.80
CA ASN A 184 -4.01 17.95 2.47
C ASN A 184 -3.19 18.94 3.32
N TYR A 185 -2.05 18.50 3.86
CA TYR A 185 -1.14 19.27 4.72
C TYR A 185 0.33 19.07 4.27
N PRO A 186 0.67 19.43 3.01
CA PRO A 186 1.95 19.06 2.42
C PRO A 186 3.16 19.70 3.12
N ALA A 187 3.03 20.95 3.58
CA ALA A 187 4.13 21.63 4.29
C ALA A 187 4.42 20.93 5.61
N GLU A 188 3.40 20.69 6.42
CA GLU A 188 3.48 20.00 7.72
C GLU A 188 4.01 18.57 7.55
N TYR A 189 3.47 17.83 6.58
CA TYR A 189 3.87 16.46 6.31
C TYR A 189 5.35 16.37 5.91
N ILE A 190 5.79 17.24 4.98
CA ILE A 190 7.17 17.22 4.51
C ILE A 190 8.13 17.73 5.59
N THR A 191 7.75 18.72 6.41
CA THR A 191 8.55 19.13 7.58
C THR A 191 8.74 17.99 8.57
N ALA A 192 7.68 17.22 8.87
CA ALA A 192 7.77 16.05 9.73
C ALA A 192 8.67 14.96 9.11
N PHE A 193 8.51 14.69 7.81
CA PHE A 193 9.36 13.76 7.06
C PHE A 193 10.84 14.17 7.10
N LEU A 194 11.14 15.43 6.84
CA LEU A 194 12.50 16.00 6.90
C LEU A 194 13.10 15.88 8.31
N THR A 195 12.29 16.09 9.35
CA THR A 195 12.73 15.97 10.75
C THR A 195 13.12 14.55 11.10
N ILE A 196 12.31 13.55 10.74
CA ILE A 196 12.59 12.13 10.99
C ILE A 196 13.82 11.66 10.20
N HIS A 197 14.05 12.24 9.02
CA HIS A 197 15.14 11.87 8.10
C HIS A 197 16.30 12.87 8.07
N ALA A 198 16.46 13.73 9.08
CA ALA A 198 17.48 14.78 9.11
C ALA A 198 18.92 14.25 8.93
N GLY A 199 19.20 13.02 9.39
CA GLY A 199 20.49 12.35 9.23
C GLY A 199 20.68 11.60 7.90
N GLN A 200 19.73 11.69 6.96
CA GLN A 200 19.72 10.93 5.71
C GLN A 200 19.71 11.89 4.50
N PRO A 201 20.89 12.30 3.98
CA PRO A 201 21.00 13.31 2.93
C PRO A 201 20.19 13.00 1.66
N GLU A 202 20.10 11.73 1.28
CA GLU A 202 19.31 11.31 0.10
C GLU A 202 17.81 11.52 0.30
N LYS A 203 17.29 11.22 1.49
CA LYS A 203 15.87 11.45 1.84
C LYS A 203 15.57 12.94 1.93
N ALA A 204 16.49 13.72 2.51
CA ALA A 204 16.38 15.18 2.55
C ALA A 204 16.37 15.79 1.14
N ALA A 205 17.27 15.35 0.25
CA ALA A 205 17.32 15.81 -1.13
C ALA A 205 16.01 15.48 -1.90
N SER A 206 15.48 14.27 -1.72
CA SER A 206 14.20 13.85 -2.31
C SER A 206 13.02 14.71 -1.82
N ALA A 207 12.97 15.00 -0.52
CA ALA A 207 11.95 15.86 0.06
C ALA A 207 12.06 17.33 -0.41
N VAL A 208 13.28 17.87 -0.54
CA VAL A 208 13.49 19.23 -1.09
C VAL A 208 13.06 19.31 -2.55
N ALA A 209 13.34 18.27 -3.35
CA ALA A 209 12.85 18.19 -4.74
C ALA A 209 11.31 18.15 -4.79
N GLU A 210 10.68 17.42 -3.87
CA GLU A 210 9.23 17.36 -3.74
C GLU A 210 8.61 18.71 -3.32
N CYS A 211 9.24 19.44 -2.39
CA CYS A 211 8.82 20.80 -2.04
C CYS A 211 8.82 21.72 -3.27
N ARG A 212 9.87 21.67 -4.11
CA ARG A 212 9.94 22.45 -5.35
C ARG A 212 8.78 22.12 -6.30
N ARG A 213 8.45 20.82 -6.45
CA ARG A 213 7.33 20.37 -7.29
C ARG A 213 5.98 20.88 -6.76
N LEU A 214 5.83 20.95 -5.44
CA LEU A 214 4.62 21.42 -4.76
C LEU A 214 4.57 22.95 -4.60
N GLY A 215 5.60 23.69 -5.03
CA GLY A 215 5.69 25.14 -4.84
C GLY A 215 5.92 25.57 -3.39
N ILE A 216 6.46 24.69 -2.55
CA ILE A 216 6.78 24.98 -1.14
C ILE A 216 8.23 25.46 -1.06
N THR A 217 8.43 26.67 -0.58
CA THR A 217 9.77 27.23 -0.39
C THR A 217 10.49 26.47 0.73
N VAL A 218 11.73 26.07 0.46
CA VAL A 218 12.64 25.55 1.49
C VAL A 218 13.74 26.59 1.71
N LEU A 219 13.72 27.21 2.88
CA LEU A 219 14.65 28.26 3.25
C LEU A 219 15.94 27.64 3.83
N PRO A 220 17.12 28.22 3.52
CA PRO A 220 18.40 27.68 3.97
C PRO A 220 18.51 27.72 5.50
N PRO A 221 19.48 27.01 6.10
CA PRO A 221 19.76 27.19 7.51
C PRO A 221 20.19 28.63 7.79
N ASP A 222 19.68 29.20 8.87
CA ASP A 222 19.96 30.56 9.32
C ASP A 222 20.15 30.54 10.84
N ILE A 223 21.27 31.07 11.33
CA ILE A 223 21.60 31.03 12.75
C ILE A 223 20.59 31.79 13.63
N ASN A 224 19.93 32.80 13.08
CA ASN A 224 18.96 33.65 13.79
C ASN A 224 17.53 33.11 13.68
N HIS A 225 17.21 32.36 12.64
CA HIS A 225 15.83 31.90 12.40
C HIS A 225 15.63 30.39 12.57
N SER A 226 16.61 29.57 12.17
CA SER A 226 16.46 28.12 12.19
C SER A 226 16.32 27.55 13.61
N GLN A 227 15.45 26.55 13.75
CA GLN A 227 15.32 25.75 14.96
C GLN A 227 16.30 24.56 14.94
N VAL A 228 16.29 23.77 16.02
CA VAL A 228 17.09 22.53 16.10
C VAL A 228 16.71 21.59 14.95
N THR A 229 15.42 21.32 14.78
CA THR A 229 14.84 20.54 13.70
C THR A 229 14.28 21.43 12.60
N PHE A 230 13.81 20.83 11.50
CA PHE A 230 13.04 21.56 10.50
C PHE A 230 11.80 22.18 11.14
N SER A 231 11.42 23.36 10.65
CA SER A 231 10.27 24.12 11.15
C SER A 231 9.53 24.80 10.01
N ILE A 232 8.28 25.16 10.27
CA ILE A 232 7.45 25.91 9.32
C ILE A 232 7.46 27.37 9.75
N GLU A 233 7.72 28.27 8.82
CA GLU A 233 7.63 29.70 8.99
C GLU A 233 6.88 30.35 7.82
N LYS A 234 6.67 31.66 7.88
CA LYS A 234 6.04 32.41 6.79
C LYS A 234 7.12 33.03 5.90
N ASP A 235 6.97 32.86 4.60
CA ASP A 235 7.70 33.61 3.57
C ASP A 235 6.68 34.44 2.78
N GLY A 236 6.53 35.71 3.18
CA GLY A 236 5.37 36.52 2.81
C GLY A 236 4.06 35.93 3.37
N ASP A 237 3.09 35.68 2.49
CA ASP A 237 1.79 35.08 2.84
C ASP A 237 1.76 33.55 2.70
N ALA A 238 2.85 32.92 2.26
CA ALA A 238 2.93 31.48 2.04
C ALA A 238 3.72 30.75 3.15
N PRO A 239 3.37 29.49 3.47
CA PRO A 239 4.19 28.67 4.35
C PRO A 239 5.50 28.27 3.64
N ALA A 240 6.60 28.35 4.38
CA ALA A 240 7.92 27.90 3.98
C ALA A 240 8.52 26.97 5.02
N ILE A 241 9.38 26.05 4.59
CA ILE A 241 10.09 25.12 5.47
C ILE A 241 11.49 25.66 5.71
N ARG A 242 11.80 26.00 6.95
CA ARG A 242 13.15 26.41 7.38
C ARG A 242 13.99 25.19 7.72
N PHE A 243 15.20 25.13 7.15
CA PHE A 243 16.15 24.06 7.42
C PHE A 243 16.54 24.02 8.90
N GLY A 244 16.51 22.84 9.51
CA GLY A 244 16.96 22.66 10.89
C GLY A 244 18.48 22.66 11.01
N LEU A 245 19.03 23.36 12.01
CA LEU A 245 20.48 23.46 12.19
C LEU A 245 21.11 22.08 12.49
N ALA A 246 20.40 21.18 13.19
CA ALA A 246 20.90 19.84 13.49
C ALA A 246 20.99 18.93 12.24
N ALA A 247 20.30 19.28 11.16
CA ALA A 247 20.36 18.56 9.88
C ALA A 247 21.61 18.92 9.04
N ILE A 248 22.38 19.93 9.46
CA ILE A 248 23.66 20.26 8.84
C ILE A 248 24.68 19.16 9.20
N LYS A 249 25.33 18.63 8.16
CA LYS A 249 26.32 17.56 8.31
C LYS A 249 27.40 17.95 9.34
N ASN A 250 27.70 17.03 10.25
CA ASN A 250 28.68 17.17 11.35
C ASN A 250 28.30 18.13 12.48
N VAL A 251 27.11 18.72 12.50
CA VAL A 251 26.68 19.62 13.58
C VAL A 251 25.98 18.84 14.69
N GLY A 252 24.86 18.19 14.38
CA GLY A 252 24.09 17.39 15.34
C GLY A 252 23.34 18.22 16.40
N PRO A 253 22.38 17.61 17.12
CA PRO A 253 21.49 18.33 18.04
C PRO A 253 22.23 18.90 19.26
N GLY A 254 23.18 18.17 19.84
CA GLY A 254 23.88 18.59 21.06
C GLY A 254 24.70 19.89 20.92
N ALA A 255 25.17 20.21 19.71
CA ALA A 255 25.85 21.48 19.45
C ALA A 255 24.86 22.65 19.23
N VAL A 256 23.65 22.35 18.76
CA VAL A 256 22.66 23.34 18.32
C VAL A 256 21.71 23.75 19.42
N GLU A 257 21.31 22.80 20.28
CA GLU A 257 20.38 23.06 21.38
C GLU A 257 20.83 24.24 22.27
N PRO A 258 22.11 24.35 22.70
CA PRO A 258 22.57 25.50 23.48
C PRO A 258 22.50 26.82 22.71
N ILE A 259 22.80 26.79 21.41
CA ILE A 259 22.77 27.98 20.53
C ILE A 259 21.33 28.51 20.43
N VAL A 260 20.38 27.63 20.13
CA VAL A 260 18.96 28.00 20.02
C VAL A 260 18.42 28.46 21.37
N ALA A 261 18.82 27.80 22.47
CA ALA A 261 18.42 28.18 23.81
C ALA A 261 18.95 29.58 24.20
N GLU A 262 20.19 29.91 23.83
CA GLU A 262 20.77 31.23 24.10
C GLU A 262 20.11 32.31 23.26
N ARG A 263 19.91 32.07 21.96
CA ARG A 263 19.19 32.99 21.07
C ARG A 263 17.79 33.32 21.60
N ASN A 264 17.05 32.31 22.08
CA ASN A 264 15.71 32.53 22.63
C ASN A 264 15.71 33.34 23.94
N LYS A 265 16.85 33.42 24.66
CA LYS A 265 17.00 34.23 25.88
C LYS A 265 17.53 35.64 25.59
N GLY A 266 18.50 35.76 24.70
CA GLY A 266 19.31 36.97 24.51
C GLY A 266 18.98 37.80 23.26
N GLY A 267 18.31 37.22 22.27
CA GLY A 267 18.12 37.82 20.94
C GLY A 267 19.19 37.41 19.94
#